data_AF-A0A972MXD0-F1
#
_entry.id   AF-A0A972MXD0-F1
#
_cell.length_a   1.000
_cell.length_b   1.000
_cell.length_c   1.000
_cell.angle_alpha   90.00
_cell.angle_beta   90.00
_cell.angle_gamma   90.00
#
_symmetry.space_group_name_H-M   'P 1'
#
loop_
_entity.id
_entity.type
_entity.pdbx_description
1 polymer ?
#
loop_
_entity_poly.entity_id
_entity_poly.type
_entity_poly.pdbx_seq_one_letter_code
_entity_poly.pdbx_strand_id
1 'polypeptide(L)'
;MEGESNPLPDNIEISPPQEISGVEQPKEISSQSAEFLMAEYERLSEVGQQIDQRASRRFEFYLTLITAVGGAYLLLLQTQTQIIIPKSVIDLVALAFLIYGAITFLNMTFASVFGLEIFRAQDEIRRYFIERDTEIGNYFYFKKTKPSRSRIFKIIPSSIRGGSEKLVITLINSAILTYLLLSLLENYFFISLHHSQQVLLSMTTFVVLVSFHATYVRIMYKQA
;
A
#
# COMPACT_ATOMS: atom_id res chain seq x y z
N MET A 1 62.49 50.22 -1.32
CA MET A 1 61.64 49.09 -1.73
C MET A 1 60.98 49.50 -3.02
N GLU A 2 61.65 49.14 -4.12
CA GLU A 2 61.25 49.49 -5.49
C GLU A 2 60.12 48.55 -5.93
N GLY A 3 59.11 49.13 -6.57
CA GLY A 3 57.94 48.41 -7.07
C GLY A 3 58.21 47.84 -8.47
N GLU A 4 58.18 46.51 -8.58
CA GLU A 4 58.10 45.80 -9.85
C GLU A 4 56.64 45.65 -10.27
N SER A 5 56.24 46.43 -11.28
CA SER A 5 54.97 46.26 -12.00
C SER A 5 55.13 45.16 -13.05
N ASN A 6 54.54 43.99 -12.80
CA ASN A 6 54.44 42.92 -13.79
C ASN A 6 53.32 43.25 -14.80
N PRO A 7 53.59 43.35 -16.11
CA PRO A 7 52.55 43.53 -17.11
C PRO A 7 51.75 42.24 -17.28
N LEU A 8 50.43 42.37 -17.33
CA LEU A 8 49.50 41.28 -17.63
C LEU A 8 49.69 40.83 -19.09
N PRO A 9 49.67 39.52 -19.37
CA PRO A 9 49.72 39.01 -20.73
C PRO A 9 48.41 39.30 -21.46
N ASP A 10 48.45 40.25 -22.39
CA ASP A 10 47.46 40.42 -23.47
C ASP A 10 47.64 39.27 -24.46
N ASN A 11 46.80 38.24 -24.33
CA ASN A 11 46.25 37.42 -25.42
C ASN A 11 45.64 36.14 -24.83
N ILE A 12 44.41 36.25 -24.34
CA ILE A 12 43.53 35.09 -24.27
C ILE A 12 42.87 35.01 -25.63
N GLU A 13 43.41 34.15 -26.49
CA GLU A 13 42.80 33.77 -27.76
C GLU A 13 41.50 33.03 -27.45
N ILE A 14 40.39 33.78 -27.42
CA ILE A 14 39.05 33.23 -27.22
C ILE A 14 38.73 32.43 -28.49
N SER A 15 39.00 31.12 -28.43
CA SER A 15 38.55 30.19 -29.45
C SER A 15 37.03 30.33 -29.60
N PRO A 16 36.50 30.43 -30.84
CA PRO A 16 35.07 30.54 -31.05
C PRO A 16 34.37 29.33 -30.41
N PRO A 17 33.18 29.53 -29.82
CA PRO A 17 32.42 28.44 -29.22
C PRO A 17 32.20 27.36 -30.29
N GLN A 18 32.73 26.16 -30.03
CA GLN A 18 32.44 25.00 -30.84
C GLN A 18 30.93 24.81 -30.85
N GLU A 19 30.31 25.05 -32.01
CA GLU A 19 28.93 24.67 -32.29
C GLU A 19 28.80 23.19 -31.91
N ILE A 20 28.03 22.92 -30.86
CA ILE A 20 27.58 21.58 -30.50
C ILE A 20 26.57 21.17 -31.57
N SER A 21 27.08 20.84 -32.76
CA SER A 21 26.35 20.29 -33.88
C SER A 21 26.02 18.83 -33.55
N GLY A 22 25.02 18.67 -32.70
CA GLY A 22 24.62 17.39 -32.14
C GLY A 22 23.30 17.48 -31.40
N VAL A 23 22.45 18.46 -31.72
CA VAL A 23 21.05 18.42 -31.30
C VAL A 23 20.38 17.39 -32.21
N GLU A 24 20.48 16.12 -31.82
CA GLU A 24 19.66 15.05 -32.40
C GLU A 24 18.21 15.53 -32.34
N GLN A 25 17.63 15.84 -33.50
CA GLN A 25 16.22 16.16 -33.57
C GLN A 25 15.44 14.99 -32.94
N PRO A 26 14.48 15.26 -32.05
CA PRO A 26 13.72 14.22 -31.39
C PRO A 26 13.03 13.36 -32.46
N LYS A 27 13.53 12.14 -32.64
CA LYS A 27 13.04 11.15 -33.61
C LYS A 27 11.51 11.06 -33.50
N GLU A 28 10.78 11.43 -34.56
CA GLU A 28 9.31 11.38 -34.57
C GLU A 28 8.82 10.01 -34.05
N ILE A 29 7.82 10.04 -33.16
CA ILE A 29 7.20 8.82 -32.67
C ILE A 29 6.49 8.19 -33.86
N SER A 30 6.83 6.94 -34.22
CA SER A 30 6.03 6.25 -35.23
C SER A 30 4.61 6.09 -34.70
N SER A 31 3.60 6.37 -35.52
CA SER A 31 2.18 6.24 -35.15
C SER A 31 1.89 4.90 -34.46
N GLN A 32 2.50 3.83 -34.96
CA GLN A 32 2.42 2.49 -34.40
C GLN A 32 2.98 2.36 -32.97
N SER A 33 4.06 3.06 -32.62
CA SER A 33 4.61 3.04 -31.25
C SER A 33 3.72 3.82 -30.28
N ALA A 34 3.13 4.92 -30.73
CA ALA A 34 2.17 5.69 -29.94
C ALA A 34 0.91 4.87 -29.65
N GLU A 35 0.35 4.21 -30.68
CA GLU A 35 -0.80 3.30 -30.55
C GLU A 35 -0.52 2.17 -29.56
N PHE A 36 0.66 1.54 -29.65
CA PHE A 36 1.04 0.47 -28.71
C PHE A 36 1.11 0.96 -27.27
N LEU A 37 1.75 2.12 -27.03
CA LEU A 37 1.87 2.68 -25.68
C LEU A 37 0.52 3.11 -25.09
N MET A 38 -0.39 3.60 -25.92
CA MET A 38 -1.77 3.92 -25.49
C MET A 38 -2.55 2.65 -25.14
N ALA A 39 -2.46 1.60 -25.97
CA ALA A 39 -3.10 0.32 -25.69
C ALA A 39 -2.56 -0.32 -24.39
N GLU A 40 -1.25 -0.23 -24.14
CA GLU A 40 -0.66 -0.72 -22.89
C GLU A 40 -1.11 0.12 -21.69
N TYR A 41 -1.24 1.45 -21.84
CA TYR A 41 -1.75 2.32 -20.79
C TYR A 41 -3.20 1.97 -20.40
N GLU A 42 -4.06 1.75 -21.38
CA GLU A 42 -5.45 1.31 -21.18
C GLU A 42 -5.51 -0.03 -20.47
N ARG A 43 -4.74 -1.02 -20.95
CA ARG A 43 -4.62 -2.33 -20.33
C ARG A 43 -4.17 -2.24 -18.86
N LEU A 44 -3.14 -1.44 -18.58
CA LEU A 44 -2.66 -1.22 -17.20
C LEU A 44 -3.75 -0.62 -16.31
N SER A 45 -4.54 0.31 -16.85
CA SER A 45 -5.67 0.93 -16.14
C SER A 45 -6.74 -0.09 -15.79
N GLU A 46 -7.13 -0.93 -16.75
CA GLU A 46 -8.11 -2.01 -16.54
C GLU A 46 -7.61 -3.03 -15.51
N VAL A 47 -6.35 -3.46 -15.60
CA VAL A 47 -5.74 -4.39 -14.65
C VAL A 47 -5.73 -3.78 -13.24
N GLY A 48 -5.37 -2.50 -13.10
CA GLY A 48 -5.41 -1.78 -11.83
C GLY A 48 -6.81 -1.78 -11.21
N GLN A 49 -7.82 -1.41 -12.00
CA GLN A 49 -9.21 -1.41 -11.54
C GLN A 49 -9.70 -2.80 -11.13
N GLN A 50 -9.36 -3.85 -11.90
CA GLN A 50 -9.74 -5.22 -11.56
C GLN A 50 -9.10 -5.69 -10.25
N ILE A 51 -7.86 -5.30 -9.98
CA ILE A 51 -7.16 -5.66 -8.74
C ILE A 51 -7.79 -4.97 -7.54
N ASP A 52 -8.09 -3.67 -7.65
CA ASP A 52 -8.75 -2.92 -6.58
C ASP A 52 -10.16 -3.46 -6.30
N GLN A 53 -10.94 -3.74 -7.35
CA GLN A 53 -12.27 -4.34 -7.20
C GLN A 53 -12.21 -5.73 -6.53
N ARG A 54 -11.25 -6.58 -6.90
CA ARG A 54 -11.07 -7.90 -6.28
C ARG A 54 -10.67 -7.79 -4.81
N ALA A 55 -9.80 -6.84 -4.47
CA ALA A 55 -9.40 -6.59 -3.10
C ALA A 55 -10.59 -6.11 -2.25
N SER A 56 -11.35 -5.14 -2.76
CA SER A 56 -12.53 -4.60 -2.10
C SER A 56 -13.62 -5.66 -1.89
N ARG A 57 -13.96 -6.46 -2.92
CA ARG A 57 -14.93 -7.56 -2.78
C ARG A 57 -14.54 -8.60 -1.73
N ARG A 58 -13.24 -8.90 -1.59
CA ARG A 58 -12.76 -9.82 -0.55
C ARG A 58 -12.91 -9.23 0.85
N PHE A 59 -12.63 -7.93 1.01
CA PHE A 59 -12.88 -7.22 2.25
C PHE A 59 -14.38 -7.20 2.60
N GLU A 60 -15.24 -6.85 1.66
CA GLU A 60 -16.70 -6.86 1.85
C GLU A 60 -17.23 -8.24 2.23
N PHE A 61 -16.76 -9.29 1.56
CA PHE A 61 -17.12 -10.66 1.88
C PHE A 61 -16.66 -11.04 3.30
N TYR A 62 -15.43 -10.71 3.68
CA TYR A 62 -14.93 -10.94 5.03
C TYR A 62 -15.81 -10.25 6.09
N LEU A 63 -16.11 -8.97 5.87
CA LEU A 63 -16.92 -8.18 6.79
C LEU A 63 -18.34 -8.71 6.89
N THR A 64 -18.94 -9.10 5.76
CA THR A 64 -20.28 -9.71 5.72
C THR A 64 -20.28 -11.04 6.47
N LEU A 65 -19.27 -11.87 6.27
CA LEU A 65 -19.18 -13.18 6.91
C LEU A 65 -19.06 -13.06 8.42
N ILE A 66 -18.17 -12.19 8.92
CA ILE A 66 -17.99 -12.02 10.36
C ILE A 66 -19.19 -11.36 11.03
N THR A 67 -19.83 -10.39 10.37
CA THR A 67 -21.04 -9.74 10.91
C THR A 67 -22.23 -10.69 10.90
N ALA A 68 -22.40 -11.51 9.86
CA ALA A 68 -23.46 -12.51 9.80
C ALA A 68 -23.29 -13.57 10.91
N VAL A 69 -22.09 -14.12 11.09
CA VAL A 69 -21.83 -15.13 12.12
C VAL A 69 -21.88 -14.54 13.53
N GLY A 70 -21.28 -13.36 13.73
CA GLY A 70 -21.37 -12.64 15.01
C GLY A 70 -22.82 -12.27 15.36
N GLY A 71 -23.59 -11.79 14.39
CA GLY A 71 -25.01 -11.46 14.54
C GLY A 71 -25.85 -12.69 14.86
N ALA A 72 -25.65 -13.80 14.15
CA ALA A 72 -26.31 -15.07 14.44
C ALA A 72 -25.98 -15.56 15.86
N TYR A 73 -24.71 -15.47 16.27
CA TYR A 73 -24.30 -15.84 17.63
C TYR A 73 -24.96 -14.96 18.69
N LEU A 74 -25.00 -13.64 18.50
CA LEU A 74 -25.68 -12.71 19.41
C LEU A 74 -27.19 -12.97 19.50
N LEU A 75 -27.85 -13.27 18.38
CA LEU A 75 -29.26 -13.63 18.37
C LEU A 75 -29.51 -14.94 19.14
N LEU A 76 -28.66 -15.95 18.96
CA LEU A 76 -28.76 -17.20 19.72
C LEU A 76 -28.64 -16.96 21.23
N LEU A 77 -27.72 -16.07 21.66
CA LEU A 77 -27.60 -15.68 23.07
C LEU A 77 -28.87 -14.99 23.62
N GLN A 78 -29.59 -14.25 22.79
CA GLN A 78 -30.82 -13.55 23.20
C GLN A 78 -32.04 -14.46 23.29
N THR A 79 -32.13 -15.48 22.43
CA THR A 79 -33.35 -16.29 22.27
C THR A 79 -33.66 -17.23 23.45
N GLN A 80 -32.85 -17.28 24.51
CA GLN A 80 -32.97 -18.21 25.65
C GLN A 80 -33.06 -19.71 25.27
N THR A 81 -32.90 -20.03 23.98
CA THR A 81 -32.80 -21.38 23.49
C THR A 81 -31.53 -22.00 24.07
N GLN A 82 -31.65 -23.10 24.81
CA GLN A 82 -30.51 -23.82 25.42
C GLN A 82 -29.65 -24.55 24.37
N ILE A 83 -29.30 -23.88 23.27
CA ILE A 83 -28.35 -24.42 22.30
C ILE A 83 -26.96 -24.24 22.90
N ILE A 84 -26.47 -25.29 23.53
CA ILE A 84 -25.11 -25.34 24.07
C ILE A 84 -24.16 -25.57 22.89
N ILE A 85 -23.59 -24.48 22.36
CA ILE A 85 -22.50 -24.57 21.39
C ILE A 85 -21.22 -24.90 22.16
N PRO A 86 -20.51 -26.01 21.85
CA PRO A 86 -19.25 -26.32 22.52
C PRO A 86 -18.24 -25.19 22.31
N LYS A 87 -17.55 -24.77 23.38
CA LYS A 87 -16.50 -23.72 23.33
C LYS A 87 -15.45 -24.01 22.24
N SER A 88 -15.09 -25.28 22.05
CA SER A 88 -14.16 -25.72 21.00
C SER A 88 -14.62 -25.37 19.58
N VAL A 89 -15.94 -25.37 19.31
CA VAL A 89 -16.49 -24.96 18.01
C VAL A 89 -16.33 -23.45 17.83
N ILE A 90 -16.58 -22.66 18.88
CA ILE A 90 -16.40 -21.20 18.86
C ILE A 90 -14.92 -20.86 18.61
N ASP A 91 -14.02 -21.53 19.31
CA ASP A 91 -12.57 -21.33 19.15
C ASP A 91 -12.10 -21.71 17.74
N LEU A 92 -12.62 -22.81 17.17
CA LEU A 92 -12.31 -23.21 15.80
C LEU A 92 -12.81 -22.20 14.77
N VAL A 93 -14.03 -21.68 14.93
CA VAL A 93 -14.60 -20.64 14.04
C VAL A 93 -13.82 -19.34 14.17
N ALA A 94 -13.46 -18.93 15.39
CA ALA A 94 -12.62 -17.77 15.64
C ALA A 94 -11.25 -17.93 14.95
N LEU A 95 -10.62 -19.09 15.05
CA LEU A 95 -9.36 -19.38 14.35
C LEU A 95 -9.52 -19.32 12.83
N ALA A 96 -10.60 -19.88 12.28
CA ALA A 96 -10.88 -19.81 10.85
C ALA A 96 -11.04 -18.35 10.37
N PHE A 97 -11.73 -17.51 11.14
CA PHE A 97 -11.84 -16.07 10.84
C PHE A 97 -10.53 -15.33 10.97
N LEU A 98 -9.69 -15.66 11.95
CA LEU A 98 -8.37 -15.08 12.07
C LEU A 98 -7.50 -15.38 10.83
N ILE A 99 -7.50 -16.64 10.38
CA ILE A 99 -6.75 -17.07 9.20
C ILE A 99 -7.29 -16.38 7.95
N TYR A 100 -8.62 -16.36 7.77
CA TYR A 100 -9.24 -15.73 6.62
C TYR A 100 -9.03 -14.21 6.59
N GLY A 101 -9.12 -13.55 7.74
CA GLY A 101 -8.80 -12.14 7.91
C GLY A 101 -7.33 -11.85 7.57
N ALA A 102 -6.39 -12.69 8.02
CA ALA A 102 -4.98 -12.57 7.67
C ALA A 102 -4.72 -12.74 6.16
N ILE A 103 -5.36 -13.71 5.51
CA ILE A 103 -5.28 -13.92 4.05
C ILE A 103 -5.84 -12.70 3.30
N THR A 104 -7.00 -12.20 3.71
CA THR A 104 -7.64 -11.02 3.11
C THR A 104 -6.71 -9.83 3.18
N PHE A 105 -6.11 -9.62 4.35
CA PHE A 105 -5.15 -8.55 4.59
C PHE A 105 -3.88 -8.64 3.73
N LEU A 106 -3.29 -9.82 3.62
CA LEU A 106 -2.13 -10.06 2.76
C LEU A 106 -2.46 -9.75 1.30
N ASN A 107 -3.62 -10.20 0.82
CA ASN A 107 -4.08 -9.92 -0.53
C ASN A 107 -4.30 -8.41 -0.78
N MET A 108 -4.89 -7.69 0.18
CA MET A 108 -5.03 -6.24 0.07
C MET A 108 -3.68 -5.52 0.09
N THR A 109 -2.71 -6.04 0.83
CA THR A 109 -1.35 -5.49 0.84
C THR A 109 -0.67 -5.70 -0.50
N PHE A 110 -0.78 -6.91 -1.06
CA PHE A 110 -0.29 -7.23 -2.39
C PHE A 110 -0.93 -6.33 -3.46
N ALA A 111 -2.26 -6.17 -3.41
CA ALA A 111 -3.00 -5.28 -4.32
C ALA A 111 -2.49 -3.84 -4.24
N SER A 112 -2.25 -3.30 -3.05
CA SER A 112 -1.70 -1.94 -2.90
C SER A 112 -0.27 -1.79 -3.42
N VAL A 113 0.56 -2.83 -3.30
CA VAL A 113 1.95 -2.81 -3.80
C VAL A 113 1.93 -2.88 -5.32
N PHE A 114 1.20 -3.84 -5.87
CA PHE A 114 1.08 -4.01 -7.31
C PHE A 114 0.39 -2.83 -7.99
N GLY A 115 -0.64 -2.25 -7.36
CA GLY A 115 -1.27 -1.01 -7.82
C GLY A 115 -0.26 0.14 -7.92
N LEU A 116 0.68 0.25 -6.98
CA LEU A 116 1.74 1.25 -7.05
C LEU A 116 2.66 1.02 -8.27
N GLU A 117 3.00 -0.23 -8.59
CA GLU A 117 3.79 -0.57 -9.78
C GLU A 117 3.05 -0.21 -11.07
N ILE A 118 1.75 -0.51 -11.16
CA ILE A 118 0.90 -0.10 -12.28
C ILE A 118 0.90 1.42 -12.42
N PHE A 119 0.69 2.16 -11.33
CA PHE A 119 0.72 3.62 -11.36
C PHE A 119 2.07 4.18 -11.79
N ARG A 120 3.18 3.55 -11.39
CA ARG A 120 4.53 3.92 -11.84
C ARG A 120 4.69 3.70 -13.35
N ALA A 121 4.29 2.54 -13.87
CA ALA A 121 4.36 2.24 -15.30
C ALA A 121 3.50 3.21 -16.14
N GLN A 122 2.27 3.49 -15.67
CA GLN A 122 1.40 4.49 -16.30
C GLN A 122 2.01 5.90 -16.28
N ASP A 123 2.66 6.30 -15.19
CA ASP A 123 3.35 7.59 -15.09
C ASP A 123 4.56 7.67 -16.03
N GLU A 124 5.29 6.56 -16.24
CA GLU A 124 6.38 6.48 -17.20
C GLU A 124 5.89 6.66 -18.65
N ILE A 125 4.81 5.98 -19.04
CA ILE A 125 4.18 6.15 -20.35
C ILE A 125 3.71 7.60 -20.52
N ARG A 126 3.04 8.16 -19.51
CA ARG A 126 2.59 9.55 -19.53
C ARG A 126 3.76 10.53 -19.70
N ARG A 127 4.86 10.33 -18.95
CA ARG A 127 6.05 11.17 -19.06
C ARG A 127 6.68 11.09 -20.44
N TYR A 128 6.76 9.89 -21.01
CA TYR A 128 7.27 9.71 -22.36
C TYR A 128 6.50 10.59 -23.37
N PHE A 129 5.17 10.63 -23.30
CA PHE A 129 4.36 11.50 -24.16
C PHE A 129 4.59 12.99 -23.88
N ILE A 130 4.60 13.42 -22.61
CA ILE A 130 4.82 14.84 -22.23
C ILE A 130 6.23 15.34 -22.58
N GLU A 131 7.24 14.47 -22.56
CA GLU A 131 8.62 14.83 -22.92
C GLU A 131 8.78 14.97 -24.43
N ARG A 132 7.97 14.25 -25.22
CA ARG A 132 8.02 14.26 -26.68
C ARG A 132 7.19 15.35 -27.31
N ASP A 133 6.03 15.65 -26.73
CA ASP A 133 5.17 16.73 -27.16
C ASP A 133 4.84 17.61 -25.94
N THR A 134 5.37 18.83 -25.94
CA THR A 134 5.19 19.78 -24.84
C THR A 134 3.83 20.46 -24.86
N GLU A 135 3.12 20.45 -26.00
CA GLU A 135 1.80 21.05 -26.16
C GLU A 135 0.74 20.21 -25.44
N ILE A 136 0.86 18.88 -25.49
CA ILE A 136 -0.03 17.97 -24.75
C ILE A 136 0.11 18.07 -23.23
N GLY A 137 1.23 18.61 -22.74
CA GLY A 137 1.50 18.76 -21.30
C GLY A 137 0.45 19.58 -20.55
N ASN A 138 -0.24 20.49 -21.23
CA ASN A 138 -1.32 21.30 -20.65
C ASN A 138 -2.65 20.54 -20.48
N TYR A 139 -2.83 19.42 -21.18
CA TYR A 139 -4.04 18.60 -21.10
C TYR A 139 -3.97 17.56 -19.97
N PHE A 140 -2.78 17.28 -19.44
CA PHE A 140 -2.62 16.38 -18.30
C PHE A 140 -2.88 17.13 -16.98
N TYR A 141 -3.79 16.56 -16.16
CA TYR A 141 -4.11 17.07 -14.83
C TYR A 141 -2.89 17.17 -13.91
N PHE A 142 -1.95 16.21 -14.03
CA PHE A 142 -0.70 16.21 -13.27
C PHE A 142 0.46 16.68 -14.16
N LYS A 143 0.77 17.99 -14.10
CA LYS A 143 1.92 18.57 -14.81
C LYS A 143 3.23 17.95 -14.32
N LYS A 144 4.19 17.73 -15.24
CA LYS A 144 5.58 17.19 -15.06
C LYS A 144 6.00 17.12 -13.59
N THR A 145 5.46 16.15 -12.86
CA THR A 145 5.84 15.94 -11.47
C THR A 145 7.10 15.09 -11.58
N LYS A 146 8.23 15.66 -11.13
CA LYS A 146 9.47 14.89 -10.94
C LYS A 146 9.10 13.54 -10.31
N PRO A 147 9.75 12.41 -10.67
CA PRO A 147 9.53 11.12 -10.02
C PRO A 147 9.51 11.39 -8.54
N SER A 148 8.29 11.36 -8.00
CA SER A 148 8.07 11.71 -6.62
C SER A 148 8.49 10.46 -5.86
N ARG A 149 9.80 10.28 -5.75
CA ARG A 149 10.46 9.71 -4.57
C ARG A 149 10.14 10.65 -3.40
N SER A 150 8.88 11.03 -3.19
CA SER A 150 8.57 12.03 -2.19
C SER A 150 8.87 11.41 -0.85
N ARG A 151 9.71 12.12 -0.12
CA ARG A 151 9.95 11.94 1.31
C ARG A 151 8.64 11.98 2.10
N ILE A 152 7.54 12.46 1.52
CA ILE A 152 6.16 12.35 2.03
C ILE A 152 5.77 10.88 2.25
N PHE A 153 6.33 9.94 1.46
CA PHE A 153 6.17 8.50 1.69
C PHE A 153 6.85 7.97 2.97
N LYS A 154 7.67 8.77 3.68
CA LYS A 154 8.36 8.36 4.91
C LYS A 154 7.62 8.72 6.21
N ILE A 155 6.65 9.64 6.18
CA ILE A 155 6.15 10.30 7.40
C ILE A 155 4.84 9.66 7.92
N ILE A 156 4.03 9.08 7.03
CA ILE A 156 2.82 8.36 7.46
C ILE A 156 3.20 6.88 7.65
N PRO A 157 2.93 6.28 8.84
CA PRO A 157 3.18 4.85 9.03
C PRO A 157 2.43 4.09 7.95
N SER A 158 3.18 3.30 7.18
CA SER A 158 2.69 2.55 6.02
C SER A 158 1.47 1.67 6.33
N SER A 159 1.24 1.36 7.61
CA SER A 159 0.08 0.65 8.13
C SER A 159 -1.26 1.36 7.89
N ILE A 160 -1.28 2.70 7.85
CA ILE A 160 -2.49 3.52 7.62
C ILE A 160 -2.69 3.79 6.12
N ARG A 161 -1.64 3.58 5.32
CA ARG A 161 -1.61 3.96 3.90
C ARG A 161 -2.48 3.10 2.98
N GLY A 162 -2.95 1.95 3.48
CA GLY A 162 -3.81 1.04 2.73
C GLY A 162 -5.31 1.24 2.94
N GLY A 163 -5.73 2.40 3.47
CA GLY A 163 -7.14 2.73 3.68
C GLY A 163 -7.71 2.25 5.01
N SER A 164 -8.93 2.72 5.32
CA SER A 164 -9.69 2.34 6.52
C SER A 164 -9.96 0.83 6.58
N GLU A 165 -10.10 0.17 5.43
CA GLU A 165 -10.37 -1.26 5.30
C GLU A 165 -9.30 -2.13 5.98
N LYS A 166 -8.00 -1.85 5.76
CA LYS A 166 -6.90 -2.61 6.41
C LYS A 166 -6.88 -2.41 7.92
N LEU A 167 -7.23 -1.20 8.40
CA LEU A 167 -7.35 -0.93 9.82
C LEU A 167 -8.51 -1.71 10.44
N VAL A 168 -9.65 -1.77 9.76
CA VAL A 168 -10.81 -2.58 10.19
C VAL A 168 -10.44 -4.05 10.29
N ILE A 169 -9.76 -4.62 9.28
CA ILE A 169 -9.30 -6.02 9.36
C ILE A 169 -8.33 -6.21 10.52
N THR A 170 -7.38 -5.30 10.71
CA THR A 170 -6.40 -5.40 11.81
C THR A 170 -7.09 -5.35 13.17
N LEU A 171 -8.07 -4.47 13.33
CA LEU A 171 -8.87 -4.36 14.54
C LEU A 171 -9.64 -5.66 14.83
N ILE A 172 -10.34 -6.17 13.82
CA ILE A 172 -11.09 -7.43 13.93
C ILE A 172 -10.15 -8.59 14.30
N ASN A 173 -9.04 -8.75 13.57
CA ASN A 173 -8.07 -9.80 13.83
C ASN A 173 -7.45 -9.68 15.22
N SER A 174 -7.22 -8.45 15.70
CA SER A 174 -6.72 -8.23 17.06
C SER A 174 -7.70 -8.68 18.12
N ALA A 175 -8.99 -8.36 17.96
CA ALA A 175 -10.04 -8.79 18.88
C ALA A 175 -10.16 -10.32 18.90
N ILE A 176 -10.15 -10.97 17.72
CA ILE A 176 -10.20 -12.43 17.60
C ILE A 176 -8.96 -13.06 18.24
N LEU A 177 -7.77 -12.55 17.95
CA LEU A 177 -6.52 -13.09 18.50
C LEU A 177 -6.48 -12.93 20.03
N THR A 178 -6.92 -11.80 20.56
CA THR A 178 -7.05 -11.60 22.01
C THR A 178 -8.03 -12.60 22.62
N TYR A 179 -9.20 -12.80 22.01
CA TYR A 179 -10.16 -13.83 22.46
C TYR A 179 -9.52 -15.22 22.51
N LEU A 180 -8.82 -15.63 21.44
CA LEU A 180 -8.16 -16.93 21.36
C LEU A 180 -7.05 -17.07 22.42
N LEU A 181 -6.26 -16.02 22.65
CA LEU A 181 -5.22 -16.01 23.70
C LEU A 181 -5.84 -16.15 25.10
N LEU A 182 -6.94 -15.44 25.37
CA LEU A 182 -7.67 -15.57 26.63
C LEU A 182 -8.23 -16.98 26.81
N SER A 183 -8.87 -17.55 25.77
CA SER A 183 -9.36 -18.93 25.79
C SER A 183 -8.22 -19.92 26.09
N LEU A 184 -7.06 -19.74 25.46
CA LEU A 184 -5.89 -20.58 25.66
C LEU A 184 -5.31 -20.46 27.08
N LEU A 185 -5.20 -19.24 27.62
CA LEU A 185 -4.73 -19.01 29.00
C LEU A 185 -5.66 -19.63 30.05
N GLU A 186 -6.97 -19.49 29.85
CA GLU A 186 -7.97 -20.06 30.75
C GLU A 186 -7.97 -21.60 30.71
N ASN A 187 -8.00 -22.17 29.50
CA ASN A 187 -8.18 -23.62 29.32
C ASN A 187 -6.91 -24.44 29.62
N TYR A 188 -5.72 -23.91 29.34
CA TYR A 188 -4.46 -24.67 29.45
C TYR A 188 -3.60 -24.26 30.65
N PHE A 189 -3.68 -23.00 31.07
CA PHE A 189 -2.84 -22.48 32.15
C PHE A 189 -3.62 -22.19 33.43
N PHE A 190 -4.96 -22.30 33.41
CA PHE A 190 -5.83 -21.98 34.54
C PHE A 190 -5.62 -20.54 35.07
N ILE A 191 -5.19 -19.62 34.19
CA ILE A 191 -4.95 -18.22 34.53
C ILE A 191 -6.21 -17.42 34.18
N SER A 192 -6.90 -16.94 35.21
CA SER A 192 -8.01 -15.99 35.04
C SER A 192 -7.47 -14.57 35.15
N LEU A 193 -7.47 -13.83 34.04
CA LEU A 193 -7.07 -12.43 34.02
C LEU A 193 -8.20 -11.50 34.47
N HIS A 194 -7.88 -10.50 35.29
CA HIS A 194 -8.81 -9.42 35.62
C HIS A 194 -9.18 -8.61 34.37
N HIS A 195 -10.33 -7.95 34.38
CA HIS A 195 -10.82 -7.18 33.23
C HIS A 195 -9.81 -6.12 32.73
N SER A 196 -9.12 -5.43 33.64
CA SER A 196 -8.07 -4.47 33.29
C SER A 196 -6.90 -5.11 32.52
N GLN A 197 -6.53 -6.34 32.89
CA GLN A 197 -5.48 -7.10 32.21
C GLN A 197 -5.93 -7.59 30.84
N GLN A 198 -7.21 -7.96 30.68
CA GLN A 198 -7.80 -8.34 29.39
C GLN A 198 -7.79 -7.16 28.41
N VAL A 199 -8.15 -5.96 28.88
CA VAL A 199 -8.09 -4.73 28.07
C VAL A 199 -6.65 -4.42 27.67
N LEU A 200 -5.69 -4.48 28.61
CA LEU A 200 -4.27 -4.26 28.31
C LEU A 200 -3.73 -5.28 27.29
N LEU A 201 -4.12 -6.54 27.42
CA LEU A 201 -3.78 -7.59 26.45
C LEU A 201 -4.35 -7.24 25.08
N SER A 202 -5.62 -6.83 24.99
CA SER A 202 -6.25 -6.41 23.73
C SER A 202 -5.50 -5.26 23.06
N MET A 203 -5.15 -4.22 23.82
CA MET A 203 -4.38 -3.09 23.31
C MET A 203 -3.00 -3.52 22.81
N THR A 204 -2.33 -4.40 23.57
CA THR A 204 -1.01 -4.91 23.21
C THR A 204 -1.07 -5.75 21.94
N THR A 205 -2.03 -6.66 21.82
CA THR A 205 -2.26 -7.47 20.62
C THR A 205 -2.51 -6.60 19.40
N PHE A 206 -3.32 -5.54 19.54
CA PHE A 206 -3.56 -4.59 18.46
C PHE A 206 -2.27 -3.86 18.03
N VAL A 207 -1.50 -3.31 18.99
CA VAL A 207 -0.23 -2.63 18.69
C VAL A 207 0.77 -3.57 18.02
N VAL A 208 0.88 -4.81 18.48
CA VAL A 208 1.75 -5.83 17.89
C VAL A 208 1.34 -6.14 16.45
N LEU A 209 0.04 -6.35 16.18
CA LEU A 209 -0.44 -6.61 14.82
C LEU A 209 -0.24 -5.41 13.89
N VAL A 210 -0.51 -4.19 14.36
CA VAL A 210 -0.25 -2.96 13.59
C VAL A 210 1.24 -2.80 13.28
N SER A 211 2.12 -3.14 14.22
CA SER A 211 3.57 -3.07 14.07
C SER A 211 4.09 -4.15 13.10
N PHE A 212 3.56 -5.37 13.21
CA PHE A 212 3.85 -6.45 12.27
C PHE A 212 3.42 -6.07 10.85
N HIS A 213 2.23 -5.49 10.70
CA HIS A 213 1.77 -4.97 9.42
C HIS A 213 2.66 -3.86 8.88
N ALA A 214 3.04 -2.88 9.71
CA ALA A 214 3.94 -1.80 9.32
C ALA A 214 5.22 -2.35 8.71
N THR A 215 5.77 -3.37 9.38
CA THR A 215 7.01 -4.04 9.02
C THR A 215 6.85 -4.84 7.73
N TYR A 216 5.79 -5.64 7.62
CA TYR A 216 5.49 -6.42 6.42
C TYR A 216 5.33 -5.54 5.18
N VAL A 217 4.53 -4.48 5.28
CA VAL A 217 4.32 -3.52 4.19
C VAL A 217 5.65 -2.86 3.80
N ARG A 218 6.48 -2.50 4.78
CA ARG A 218 7.81 -1.92 4.52
C ARG A 218 8.74 -2.89 3.79
N ILE A 219 8.66 -4.19 4.08
CA ILE A 219 9.45 -5.22 3.38
C ILE A 219 8.96 -5.35 1.93
N MET A 220 7.65 -5.46 1.73
CA MET A 220 7.07 -5.57 0.38
C MET A 220 7.42 -4.36 -0.49
N TYR A 221 7.31 -3.15 0.02
CA TYR A 221 7.71 -1.94 -0.73
C TYR A 221 9.21 -1.79 -0.97
N LYS A 222 10.07 -2.52 -0.25
CA LYS A 222 11.51 -2.54 -0.55
C LYS A 222 11.85 -3.49 -1.70
N GLN A 223 11.01 -4.48 -1.94
CA GLN A 223 11.18 -5.45 -3.03
C GLN A 223 10.59 -4.95 -4.35
N ALA A 224 9.72 -3.93 -4.31
CA ALA A 224 8.99 -3.34 -5.45
C ALA A 224 9.53 -1.96 -5.88
#